data_AF-A0A6J4QZK0-F1
#
_entry.id   AF-A0A6J4QZK0-F1
#
_cell.length_a   1.000
_cell.length_b   1.000
_cell.length_c   1.000
_cell.angle_alpha   90.00
_cell.angle_beta   90.00
_cell.angle_gamma   90.00
#
_symmetry.space_group_name_H-M   'P 1'
#
loop_
_entity.id
_entity.type
_entity.pdbx_description
1 polymer ?
#
loop_
_entity_poly.entity_id
_entity_poly.type
_entity_poly.pdbx_seq_one_letter_code
_entity_poly.pdbx_strand_id
1 'polypeptide(L)'
;MGRRRRRRGPGSGRHASRGGGSRRRILITSVSPSGDVSSASPTIRAVVEDRDGTPLSRNDIDLYLDGEEKRFTYRRATGDLKCSTGRLSSGTHTVEIDAYVETDDGGGKAGRKKWTFNVKK
;
A
#
# COMPACT_ATOMS: atom_id res chain seq x y z
N MET A 1 5.40 -33.21 -41.45
CA MET A 1 5.58 -33.24 -39.97
C MET A 1 6.62 -32.17 -39.61
N GLY A 2 6.50 -31.23 -38.69
CA GLY A 2 5.48 -30.86 -37.71
C GLY A 2 5.75 -29.41 -37.26
N ARG A 3 4.68 -28.71 -36.86
CA ARG A 3 4.61 -27.28 -36.56
C ARG A 3 5.35 -26.90 -35.26
N ARG A 4 6.09 -25.79 -35.23
CA ARG A 4 6.36 -25.03 -33.98
C ARG A 4 6.34 -23.51 -34.22
N ARG A 5 5.16 -22.92 -34.02
CA ARG A 5 4.98 -21.48 -33.80
C ARG A 5 5.60 -21.11 -32.45
N ARG A 6 6.54 -20.17 -32.41
CA ARG A 6 6.90 -19.46 -31.17
C ARG A 6 6.49 -18.00 -31.30
N ARG A 7 5.30 -17.68 -30.76
CA ARG A 7 4.90 -16.32 -30.42
C ARG A 7 5.83 -15.83 -29.30
N ARG A 8 6.72 -14.88 -29.58
CA ARG A 8 7.31 -14.02 -28.55
C ARG A 8 6.31 -12.90 -28.29
N GLY A 9 5.51 -13.02 -27.24
CA GLY A 9 4.80 -11.88 -26.67
C GLY A 9 5.79 -10.95 -25.97
N PRO A 10 5.57 -9.63 -25.94
CA PRO A 10 6.34 -8.71 -25.11
C PRO A 10 5.86 -8.87 -23.67
N GLY A 11 6.62 -9.63 -22.88
CA GLY A 11 6.38 -9.77 -21.44
C GLY A 11 6.94 -8.57 -20.69
N SER A 12 6.15 -7.51 -20.62
CA SER A 12 6.25 -6.47 -19.60
C SER A 12 6.18 -7.14 -18.22
N GLY A 13 7.15 -6.87 -17.35
CA GLY A 13 7.07 -7.36 -15.97
C GLY A 13 8.41 -7.69 -15.33
N ARG A 14 9.30 -6.70 -15.23
CA ARG A 14 10.31 -6.69 -14.16
C ARG A 14 10.39 -5.27 -13.62
N HIS A 15 9.39 -4.91 -12.82
CA HIS A 15 9.51 -3.80 -11.89
C HIS A 15 10.77 -4.07 -11.06
N ALA A 16 11.68 -3.11 -11.11
CA ALA A 16 13.03 -3.19 -10.57
C ALA A 16 13.03 -3.75 -9.15
N SER A 17 13.65 -4.91 -8.98
CA SER A 17 14.12 -5.40 -7.68
C SER A 17 15.65 -5.42 -7.72
N ARG A 18 16.26 -4.25 -7.90
CA ARG A 18 17.70 -4.04 -7.77
C ARG A 18 17.93 -2.79 -6.92
N GLY A 19 18.43 -3.01 -5.71
CA GLY A 19 18.85 -1.96 -4.77
C GLY A 19 17.90 -1.80 -3.58
N GLY A 20 17.87 -2.78 -2.66
CA GLY A 20 16.92 -2.77 -1.54
C GLY A 20 17.52 -3.10 -0.18
N GLY A 21 18.81 -2.84 0.03
CA GLY A 21 19.39 -2.84 1.37
C GLY A 21 19.24 -1.44 1.99
N SER A 22 18.75 -1.34 3.23
CA SER A 22 18.78 -0.13 4.09
C SER A 22 17.72 0.98 3.96
N ARG A 23 16.65 0.83 3.17
CA ARG A 23 15.56 1.86 3.13
C ARG A 23 14.18 1.40 3.62
N ARG A 24 13.91 0.09 3.71
CA ARG A 24 12.60 -0.43 4.18
C ARG A 24 12.56 -0.61 5.70
N ARG A 25 12.57 0.50 6.44
CA ARG A 25 12.42 0.47 7.91
C ARG A 25 10.98 0.65 8.36
N ILE A 26 10.12 1.22 7.51
CA ILE A 26 8.71 1.36 7.83
C ILE A 26 7.98 0.06 7.45
N LEU A 27 7.30 -0.53 8.43
CA LEU A 27 6.49 -1.72 8.33
C LEU A 27 5.02 -1.32 8.25
N ILE A 28 4.31 -1.90 7.28
CA ILE A 28 2.87 -1.72 7.10
C ILE A 28 2.23 -3.10 7.22
N THR A 29 1.52 -3.32 8.32
CA THR A 29 0.94 -4.59 8.73
C THR A 29 -0.56 -4.44 9.01
N SER A 30 -1.23 -5.56 9.34
CA SER A 30 -2.65 -5.57 9.74
C SER A 30 -3.60 -4.84 8.79
N VAL A 31 -3.36 -5.00 7.48
CA VAL A 31 -4.12 -4.31 6.43
C VAL A 31 -5.52 -4.90 6.28
N SER A 32 -6.51 -4.03 6.17
CA SER A 32 -7.90 -4.36 5.91
C SER A 32 -8.60 -3.21 5.18
N PRO A 33 -9.68 -3.45 4.43
CA PRO A 33 -10.19 -4.75 4.03
C PRO A 33 -9.23 -5.48 3.05
N SER A 34 -9.38 -6.79 2.95
CA SER A 34 -8.74 -7.60 1.91
C SER A 34 -9.73 -8.66 1.41
N GLY A 35 -9.56 -9.13 0.18
CA GLY A 35 -10.51 -10.09 -0.42
C GLY A 35 -11.87 -9.46 -0.71
N ASP A 36 -12.95 -10.23 -0.55
CA ASP A 36 -14.31 -9.78 -0.83
C ASP A 36 -14.95 -9.04 0.34
N VAL A 37 -15.55 -7.89 0.06
CA VAL A 37 -16.20 -7.02 1.04
C VAL A 37 -17.64 -6.77 0.61
N SER A 38 -18.60 -7.14 1.46
CA SER A 38 -20.03 -6.91 1.18
C SER A 38 -20.48 -5.48 1.45
N SER A 39 -19.66 -4.67 2.13
CA SER A 39 -19.97 -3.28 2.38
C SER A 39 -19.51 -2.41 1.22
N ALA A 40 -20.40 -1.56 0.70
CA ALA A 40 -20.07 -0.54 -0.29
C ALA A 40 -19.24 0.61 0.31
N SER A 41 -19.03 0.66 1.63
CA SER A 41 -18.23 1.70 2.28
C SER A 41 -17.33 1.12 3.36
N PRO A 42 -16.33 0.30 2.98
CA PRO A 42 -15.41 -0.27 3.95
C PRO A 42 -14.53 0.80 4.58
N THR A 43 -14.11 0.55 5.82
CA THR A 43 -13.04 1.36 6.43
C THR A 43 -11.72 0.69 6.17
N ILE A 44 -10.82 1.36 5.45
CA ILE A 44 -9.44 0.91 5.32
C ILE A 44 -8.76 1.07 6.67
N ARG A 45 -8.09 0.02 7.14
CA ARG A 45 -7.23 0.05 8.31
C ARG A 45 -5.88 -0.57 7.99
N ALA A 46 -4.85 -0.02 8.58
CA ALA A 46 -3.52 -0.59 8.55
C ALA A 46 -2.77 -0.16 9.82
N VAL A 47 -1.73 -0.89 10.17
CA VAL A 47 -0.77 -0.45 11.18
C VAL A 47 0.50 -0.04 10.44
N VAL A 48 0.92 1.21 10.65
CA VAL A 48 2.15 1.77 10.06
C VAL A 48 3.09 2.13 11.21
N GLU A 49 4.19 1.39 11.28
CA GLU A 49 5.16 1.47 12.36
C GLU A 49 6.58 1.47 11.81
N ASP A 50 7.49 2.17 12.49
CA ASP A 50 8.90 2.10 12.17
C ASP A 50 9.55 0.92 12.91
N ARG A 51 10.45 0.19 12.22
CA ARG A 51 11.16 -0.95 12.81
C ARG A 51 12.03 -0.56 13.99
N ASP A 52 12.52 0.68 14.02
CA ASP A 52 13.33 1.19 15.13
C ASP A 52 12.45 1.72 16.28
N GLY A 53 11.11 1.61 16.18
CA GLY A 53 10.16 2.08 17.18
C GLY A 53 9.96 3.61 17.19
N THR A 54 10.48 4.31 16.18
CA THR A 54 10.31 5.76 16.06
C THR A 54 8.88 6.09 15.64
N PRO A 55 8.16 6.93 16.39
CA PRO A 55 6.77 7.25 16.07
C PRO A 55 6.70 8.20 14.87
N LEU A 56 6.11 7.70 13.77
CA LEU A 56 5.94 8.39 12.48
C LEU A 56 4.96 9.57 12.60
N SER A 57 5.07 10.56 11.72
CA SER A 57 4.06 11.62 11.61
C SER A 57 3.04 11.27 10.53
N ARG A 58 1.83 11.82 10.65
CA ARG A 58 0.79 11.65 9.62
C ARG A 58 1.25 12.17 8.25
N ASN A 59 2.02 13.25 8.24
CA ASN A 59 2.48 13.91 6.99
C ASN A 59 3.54 13.08 6.26
N ASP A 60 4.12 12.08 6.92
CA ASP A 60 5.10 11.16 6.34
C ASP A 60 4.42 9.98 5.65
N ILE A 61 3.09 9.93 5.65
CA ILE A 61 2.29 8.80 5.17
C ILE A 61 1.30 9.31 4.15
N ASP A 62 1.29 8.68 2.99
CA ASP A 62 0.33 8.89 1.92
C ASP A 62 -0.50 7.62 1.73
N LEU A 63 -1.82 7.79 1.60
CA LEU A 63 -2.74 6.71 1.30
C LEU A 63 -3.44 6.99 -0.01
N TYR A 64 -3.36 6.02 -0.92
CA TYR A 64 -4.05 6.04 -2.19
C TYR A 64 -5.08 4.93 -2.27
N LEU A 65 -6.25 5.25 -2.82
CA LEU A 65 -7.29 4.30 -3.20
C LEU A 65 -7.55 4.46 -4.69
N ASP A 66 -7.31 3.40 -5.46
CA ASP A 66 -7.38 3.38 -6.93
C ASP A 66 -6.49 4.43 -7.61
N GLY A 67 -5.40 4.82 -6.94
CA GLY A 67 -4.49 5.87 -7.41
C GLY A 67 -4.91 7.28 -6.97
N GLU A 68 -6.05 7.46 -6.31
CA GLU A 68 -6.44 8.75 -5.72
C GLU A 68 -5.99 8.86 -4.27
N GLU A 69 -5.33 9.97 -3.92
CA GLU A 69 -4.98 10.27 -2.53
C GLU A 69 -6.26 10.43 -1.68
N LYS A 70 -6.28 9.78 -0.51
CA LYS A 70 -7.41 9.85 0.42
C LYS A 70 -6.99 10.43 1.76
N ARG A 71 -7.93 11.16 2.36
CA ARG A 71 -7.78 11.63 3.74
C ARG A 71 -7.93 10.45 4.70
N PHE A 72 -6.99 10.35 5.62
CA PHE A 72 -6.98 9.34 6.67
C PHE A 72 -6.66 9.97 8.04
N THR A 73 -7.03 9.24 9.08
CA THR A 73 -6.64 9.48 10.46
C THR A 73 -5.51 8.53 10.81
N TYR A 74 -4.48 9.04 11.49
CA TYR A 74 -3.35 8.25 11.95
C TYR A 74 -3.13 8.50 13.45
N ARG A 75 -2.96 7.42 14.22
CA ARG A 75 -2.65 7.48 15.64
C ARG A 75 -1.18 7.13 15.85
N ARG A 76 -0.37 8.17 16.06
CA ARG A 76 1.07 8.06 16.31
C ARG A 76 1.46 7.12 17.46
N ALA A 77 0.61 7.02 18.49
CA ALA A 77 0.89 6.17 19.65
C ALA A 77 0.82 4.65 19.35
N THR A 78 -0.01 4.24 18.39
CA THR A 78 -0.25 2.82 18.08
C THR A 78 0.12 2.43 16.65
N GLY A 79 0.44 3.41 15.80
CA GLY A 79 0.61 3.20 14.36
C GLY A 79 -0.72 2.96 13.63
N ASP A 80 -1.87 3.08 14.29
CA ASP A 80 -3.17 2.81 13.67
C ASP A 80 -3.50 3.86 12.62
N LEU A 81 -3.59 3.42 11.38
CA LEU A 81 -4.12 4.18 10.25
C LEU A 81 -5.56 3.75 9.98
N LYS A 82 -6.46 4.73 9.85
CA LYS A 82 -7.85 4.52 9.49
C LYS A 82 -8.27 5.51 8.40
N CYS A 83 -8.84 4.99 7.32
CA CYS A 83 -9.38 5.79 6.22
C CYS A 83 -10.81 5.35 5.90
N SER A 84 -11.73 6.29 5.91
CA SER A 84 -13.10 6.08 5.42
C SER A 84 -13.10 6.24 3.91
N THR A 85 -13.37 5.17 3.16
CA THR A 85 -13.39 5.23 1.68
C THR A 85 -14.58 6.00 1.11
N GLY A 86 -15.59 6.26 1.94
CA GLY A 86 -16.91 6.68 1.46
C GLY A 86 -17.57 5.54 0.68
N ARG A 87 -18.56 5.88 -0.14
CA ARG A 87 -19.28 4.91 -0.98
C ARG A 87 -18.44 4.58 -2.22
N LEU A 88 -18.02 3.33 -2.32
CA LEU A 88 -17.31 2.76 -3.46
C LEU A 88 -18.27 2.05 -4.40
N SER A 89 -17.88 2.00 -5.67
CA SER A 89 -18.55 1.19 -6.68
C SER A 89 -18.32 -0.30 -6.41
N SER A 90 -19.16 -1.17 -6.94
CA SER A 90 -18.87 -2.61 -6.93
C SER A 90 -17.71 -2.91 -7.87
N GLY A 91 -16.72 -3.68 -7.43
CA GLY A 91 -15.56 -4.04 -8.23
C GLY A 91 -14.28 -4.16 -7.42
N THR A 92 -13.17 -4.39 -8.13
CA THR A 92 -11.84 -4.48 -7.52
C THR A 92 -11.29 -3.09 -7.28
N HIS A 93 -10.96 -2.82 -6.02
CA HIS A 93 -10.31 -1.60 -5.55
C HIS A 93 -8.89 -1.91 -5.09
N THR A 94 -7.99 -0.97 -5.31
CA THR A 94 -6.57 -1.08 -4.97
C THR A 94 -6.21 -0.06 -3.91
N VAL A 95 -5.72 -0.51 -2.76
CA VAL A 95 -5.17 0.35 -1.73
C VAL A 95 -3.66 0.36 -1.82
N GLU A 96 -3.10 1.53 -1.65
CA GLU A 96 -1.67 1.73 -1.58
C GLU A 96 -1.35 2.67 -0.43
N ILE A 97 -0.40 2.27 0.40
CA ILE A 97 0.16 3.10 1.46
C ILE A 97 1.63 3.26 1.15
N ASP A 98 2.05 4.51 1.04
CA ASP A 98 3.44 4.91 0.96
C ASP A 98 3.76 5.71 2.21
N ALA A 99 4.87 5.36 2.87
CA ALA A 99 5.36 6.07 4.03
C ALA A 99 6.82 6.41 3.79
N TYR A 100 7.21 7.65 4.05
CA TYR A 100 8.55 8.16 3.84
C TYR A 100 8.90 9.18 4.91
N VAL A 101 10.00 8.93 5.61
CA VAL A 101 10.56 9.81 6.64
C VAL A 101 11.98 10.15 6.26
N GLU A 102 12.27 11.45 6.17
CA GLU A 102 13.63 11.94 6.03
C GLU A 102 14.37 11.85 7.36
N THR A 103 15.63 11.44 7.32
CA THR A 103 16.49 11.36 8.51
C THR A 103 17.63 12.35 8.40
N ASP A 104 18.05 12.93 9.52
CA ASP A 104 19.10 13.97 9.58
C ASP A 104 20.45 13.54 8.98
N ASP A 105 20.73 12.22 8.91
CA ASP A 105 21.93 11.65 8.31
C ASP A 105 21.97 11.73 6.76
N GLY A 106 21.07 12.49 6.13
CA GLY A 106 20.92 12.55 4.67
C GLY A 106 20.32 11.28 4.05
N GLY A 107 19.76 10.41 4.90
CA GLY A 107 19.03 9.20 4.52
C GLY A 107 17.51 9.39 4.57
N GLY A 108 16.79 8.29 4.29
CA GLY A 108 15.34 8.24 4.46
C GLY A 108 14.86 6.83 4.76
N LYS A 109 13.88 6.72 5.65
CA LYS A 109 13.14 5.49 5.93
C LYS A 109 11.90 5.50 5.06
N ALA A 110 11.69 4.42 4.32
CA ALA A 110 10.52 4.26 3.46
C ALA A 110 9.79 2.95 3.80
N GLY A 111 8.50 2.90 3.51
CA GLY A 111 7.68 1.70 3.59
C GLY A 111 6.57 1.80 2.56
N ARG A 112 6.36 0.75 1.77
CA ARG A 112 5.28 0.71 0.79
C ARG A 112 4.52 -0.59 0.91
N LYS A 113 3.20 -0.49 0.93
CA LYS A 113 2.31 -1.64 0.90
C LYS A 113 1.17 -1.37 -0.06
N LYS A 114 0.98 -2.32 -0.96
CA LYS A 114 -0.11 -2.30 -1.94
C LYS A 114 -0.89 -3.60 -1.85
N TRP A 115 -2.20 -3.51 -1.82
CA TRP A 115 -3.09 -4.66 -1.83
C TRP A 115 -4.42 -4.30 -2.49
N THR A 116 -5.22 -5.32 -2.78
CA THR A 116 -6.52 -5.16 -3.43
C THR A 116 -7.62 -5.79 -2.59
N PHE A 117 -8.83 -5.27 -2.75
CA PHE A 117 -10.06 -5.84 -2.21
C PHE A 117 -11.18 -5.67 -3.23
N ASN A 118 -12.23 -6.48 -3.14
CA ASN A 118 -13.33 -6.50 -4.08
C ASN A 118 -14.63 -6.13 -3.35
N VAL A 119 -15.30 -5.07 -3.78
CA VAL A 119 -16.59 -4.66 -3.24
C VAL A 119 -17.69 -5.40 -3.97
N LYS A 120 -18.42 -6.24 -3.23
CA LYS A 120 -19.60 -6.94 -3.73
C LYS A 120 -20.81 -6.02 -3.72
N LYS A 121 -21.70 -6.25 -4.69
CA LYS A 121 -22.98 -5.56 -4.83
C LYS A 121 -24.03 -6.19 -3.92
#